data_AF-A0A349WHL6-F1
#
_entry.id   AF-A0A349WHL6-F1
#
_cell.length_a   1.000
_cell.length_b   1.000
_cell.length_c   1.000
_cell.angle_alpha   90.00
_cell.angle_beta   90.00
_cell.angle_gamma   90.00
#
_symmetry.space_group_name_H-M   'P 1'
#
loop_
_entity.id
_entity.type
_entity.pdbx_description
1 polymer ?
#
loop_
_entity_poly.entity_id
_entity_poly.type
_entity_poly.pdbx_seq_one_letter_code
_entity_poly.pdbx_strand_id
1 'polypeptide(L)'
;PDPTPAKKTETLVLCSGKVYYDLIEARESIRTPKATIIRIEQFYPFNQSQFLNTIEPFTHAKRIVWCQEEPQNMGAWSFLSPIFEELLGKKVEYVGRTSTASPATGSLTLHKKEQVELIANALGQSLSITDK
;
A
#
# COMPACT_ATOMS: atom_id res chain seq x y z
N PRO A 1 6.59 11.20 6.40
CA PRO A 1 7.74 10.28 6.41
C PRO A 1 7.45 9.09 7.33
N ASP A 2 7.97 7.90 7.02
CA ASP A 2 7.83 6.68 7.84
C ASP A 2 8.63 6.84 9.14
N PRO A 3 8.05 6.66 10.34
CA PRO A 3 8.80 6.75 11.59
C PRO A 3 9.78 5.57 11.79
N THR A 4 9.54 4.42 11.16
CA THR A 4 10.35 3.21 11.34
C THR A 4 10.62 2.49 10.00
N PRO A 5 11.31 3.15 9.05
CA PRO A 5 11.57 2.58 7.73
C PRO A 5 12.41 1.30 7.82
N ALA A 6 12.23 0.39 6.87
CA ALA A 6 13.03 -0.83 6.79
C ALA A 6 14.50 -0.47 6.54
N LYS A 7 15.42 -1.10 7.30
CA LYS A 7 16.88 -0.91 7.14
C LYS A 7 17.38 -1.12 5.71
N LYS A 8 16.74 -2.07 5.01
CA LYS A 8 16.93 -2.31 3.58
C LYS A 8 15.55 -2.43 2.94
N THR A 9 15.13 -1.36 2.27
CA THR A 9 13.81 -1.30 1.64
C THR A 9 13.82 -2.11 0.35
N GLU A 10 13.05 -3.19 0.30
CA GLU A 10 12.78 -3.94 -0.94
C GLU A 10 11.41 -3.57 -1.53
N THR A 11 10.43 -3.24 -0.69
CA THR A 11 9.09 -2.77 -1.08
C THR A 11 8.80 -1.39 -0.49
N LEU A 12 8.39 -0.45 -1.34
CA LEU A 12 7.86 0.84 -0.91
C LEU A 12 6.33 0.78 -0.96
N VAL A 13 5.70 0.90 0.20
CA VAL A 13 4.23 0.87 0.35
C VAL A 13 3.73 2.30 0.45
N LEU A 14 2.98 2.74 -0.56
CA LEU A 14 2.24 4.00 -0.55
C LEU A 14 0.82 3.70 -0.08
N CYS A 15 0.28 4.48 0.84
CA CYS A 15 -1.10 4.31 1.31
C CYS A 15 -1.69 5.64 1.78
N SER A 16 -2.96 5.61 2.19
CA SER A 16 -3.62 6.75 2.84
C SER A 16 -4.67 6.29 3.84
N GLY A 17 -4.98 7.16 4.80
CA GLY A 17 -6.01 6.88 5.80
C GLY A 17 -5.64 5.75 6.76
N LYS A 18 -6.66 5.03 7.24
CA LYS A 18 -6.54 4.12 8.39
C LYS A 18 -5.71 2.85 8.11
N VAL A 19 -5.65 2.39 6.85
CA VAL A 19 -4.88 1.20 6.45
C VAL A 19 -3.41 1.29 6.84
N TYR A 20 -2.89 2.52 6.97
CA TYR A 20 -1.54 2.76 7.49
C TYR A 20 -1.31 2.08 8.84
N TYR A 21 -2.26 2.16 9.77
CA TYR A 21 -2.07 1.63 11.11
C TYR A 21 -2.00 0.10 11.08
N ASP A 22 -2.87 -0.54 10.31
CA ASP A 22 -2.85 -1.99 10.10
C ASP A 22 -1.52 -2.45 9.45
N LEU A 23 -0.99 -1.67 8.49
CA LEU A 23 0.30 -1.93 7.86
C LEU A 23 1.46 -1.81 8.84
N ILE A 24 1.44 -0.80 9.72
CA ILE A 24 2.47 -0.60 10.74
C ILE A 24 2.43 -1.74 11.76
N GLU A 25 1.26 -2.06 12.31
CA GLU A 25 1.08 -3.14 13.28
C GLU A 25 1.55 -4.49 12.70
N ALA A 26 1.11 -4.81 11.48
CA ALA A 26 1.55 -6.03 10.81
C ALA A 26 3.06 -6.02 10.54
N ARG A 27 3.65 -4.88 10.15
CA ARG A 27 5.09 -4.77 9.94
C ARG A 27 5.89 -4.99 11.22
N GLU A 28 5.42 -4.47 12.35
CA GLU A 28 6.09 -4.62 13.65
C GLU A 28 6.12 -6.08 14.11
N SER A 29 5.15 -6.89 13.70
CA SER A 29 5.16 -8.34 13.93
C SER A 29 6.22 -9.10 13.11
N ILE A 30 6.83 -8.46 12.10
CA ILE A 30 7.83 -9.06 11.23
C ILE A 30 9.23 -8.81 11.81
N ARG A 31 9.99 -9.87 12.09
CA ARG A 31 11.35 -9.79 12.67
C ARG A 31 12.34 -9.00 11.80
N THR A 32 12.21 -9.08 10.49
CA THR A 32 13.10 -8.37 9.54
C THR A 32 12.27 -7.83 8.39
N PRO A 33 11.55 -6.71 8.61
CA PRO A 33 10.69 -6.15 7.59
C PRO A 33 11.54 -5.55 6.49
N LYS A 34 11.06 -5.68 5.26
CA LYS A 34 11.68 -5.09 4.06
C LYS A 34 10.77 -4.06 3.38
N ALA A 35 9.66 -3.73 4.03
CA ALA A 35 8.68 -2.77 3.59
C ALA A 35 8.84 -1.44 4.33
N THR A 36 8.91 -0.35 3.58
CA THR A 36 8.84 1.03 4.09
C THR A 36 7.49 1.61 3.68
N ILE A 37 6.78 2.25 4.61
CA ILE A 37 5.39 2.67 4.45
C ILE A 37 5.32 4.20 4.45
N ILE A 38 4.83 4.78 3.36
CA ILE A 38 4.66 6.21 3.17
C ILE A 38 3.17 6.52 3.03
N ARG A 39 2.70 7.44 3.86
CA ARG A 39 1.37 8.02 3.79
C ARG A 39 1.30 9.17 2.80
N ILE A 40 0.25 9.17 1.98
CA ILE A 40 -0.13 10.29 1.12
C ILE A 40 -1.41 10.89 1.69
N GLU A 41 -1.27 12.03 2.36
CA GLU A 41 -2.37 12.71 3.06
C GLU A 41 -3.15 13.68 2.17
N GLN A 42 -2.53 14.13 1.08
CA GLN A 42 -3.10 15.13 0.18
C GLN A 42 -3.08 14.59 -1.24
N PHE A 43 -4.25 14.26 -1.77
CA PHE A 43 -4.39 13.84 -3.17
C PHE A 43 -4.52 15.03 -4.11
N TYR A 44 -5.21 16.10 -3.69
CA TYR A 44 -5.41 17.27 -4.53
C TYR A 44 -5.30 18.57 -3.71
N PRO A 45 -4.55 19.58 -4.21
CA PRO A 45 -3.60 19.48 -5.32
C PRO A 45 -2.44 18.53 -4.98
N PHE A 46 -2.03 17.66 -5.91
CA PHE A 46 -0.96 16.69 -5.63
C PHE A 46 0.41 17.39 -5.56
N ASN A 47 1.10 17.30 -4.43
CA ASN A 47 2.41 17.93 -4.25
C ASN A 47 3.54 17.00 -4.76
N GLN A 48 3.81 17.08 -6.06
CA GLN A 48 4.80 16.24 -6.74
C GLN A 48 6.21 16.37 -6.13
N SER A 49 6.65 17.60 -5.83
CA SER A 49 7.98 17.86 -5.29
C SER A 49 8.15 17.26 -3.90
N GLN A 50 7.15 17.41 -3.03
CA GLN A 50 7.17 16.78 -1.70
C GLN A 50 7.16 15.25 -1.80
N PHE A 51 6.36 14.69 -2.71
CA PHE A 51 6.32 13.24 -2.94
C PHE A 51 7.68 12.71 -3.37
N LEU A 52 8.29 13.30 -4.41
CA LEU A 52 9.61 12.89 -4.93
C LEU A 52 10.70 12.98 -3.85
N ASN A 53 10.76 14.09 -3.12
CA ASN A 53 11.72 14.25 -2.02
C ASN A 53 11.53 13.21 -0.90
N THR A 54 10.29 12.79 -0.65
CA THR A 54 9.99 11.80 0.40
C THR A 54 10.42 10.39 -0.02
N ILE A 55 10.29 10.05 -1.29
CA ILE A 55 10.62 8.69 -1.80
C ILE A 55 12.07 8.55 -2.27
N GLU A 56 12.80 9.65 -2.46
CA GLU A 56 14.18 9.68 -2.95
C GLU A 56 15.11 8.65 -2.26
N PRO A 57 15.08 8.50 -0.91
CA PRO A 57 15.92 7.52 -0.22
C PRO A 57 15.62 6.06 -0.58
N PHE A 58 14.45 5.78 -1.16
CA PHE A 58 13.91 4.45 -1.42
C PHE A 58 13.80 4.13 -2.93
N THR A 59 14.43 4.92 -3.79
CA THR A 59 14.41 4.72 -5.26
C THR A 59 14.97 3.36 -5.71
N HIS A 60 15.81 2.74 -4.87
CA HIS A 60 16.38 1.40 -5.03
C HIS A 60 15.41 0.24 -4.71
N ALA A 61 14.21 0.55 -4.17
CA ALA A 61 13.18 -0.46 -3.91
C ALA A 61 12.81 -1.16 -5.22
N LYS A 62 12.70 -2.49 -5.16
CA LYS A 62 12.37 -3.32 -6.32
C LYS A 62 10.89 -3.26 -6.66
N ARG A 63 10.07 -2.97 -5.66
CA ARG A 63 8.62 -2.97 -5.73
C ARG A 63 8.05 -1.70 -5.13
N ILE A 64 7.09 -1.08 -5.80
CA ILE A 64 6.34 0.06 -5.30
C ILE A 64 4.87 -0.32 -5.38
N VAL A 65 4.15 -0.23 -4.26
CA VAL A 65 2.73 -0.57 -4.19
C VAL A 65 1.91 0.62 -3.74
N TRP A 66 0.69 0.74 -4.27
CA TRP A 66 -0.37 1.54 -3.68
C TRP A 66 -1.31 0.59 -2.92
N CYS A 67 -1.35 0.73 -1.61
CA CYS A 67 -2.21 -0.04 -0.73
C CYS A 67 -3.43 0.77 -0.29
N GLN A 68 -4.63 0.24 -0.54
CA GLN A 68 -5.88 0.82 -0.09
C GLN A 68 -6.89 -0.26 0.30
N GLU A 69 -7.83 0.09 1.17
CA GLU A 69 -8.89 -0.82 1.61
C GLU A 69 -10.09 -0.78 0.67
N GLU A 70 -10.30 0.34 0.00
CA GLU A 70 -11.36 0.52 -0.97
C GLU A 70 -11.14 -0.40 -2.18
N PRO A 71 -12.22 -0.90 -2.81
CA PRO A 71 -12.16 -1.62 -4.09
C PRO A 71 -11.33 -0.87 -5.14
N GLN A 72 -10.71 -1.57 -6.08
CA GLN A 72 -9.81 -0.98 -7.08
C GLN A 72 -10.45 0.11 -7.94
N ASN A 73 -11.76 -0.01 -8.23
CA ASN A 73 -12.55 0.99 -8.94
C ASN A 73 -13.01 2.15 -8.05
N MET A 74 -12.58 2.18 -6.79
CA MET A 74 -12.90 3.20 -5.78
C MET A 74 -11.61 3.71 -5.12
N GLY A 75 -11.75 4.59 -4.13
CA GLY A 75 -10.62 5.20 -3.45
C GLY A 75 -9.80 6.09 -4.37
N ALA A 76 -8.49 6.20 -4.10
CA ALA A 76 -7.63 7.13 -4.81
C ALA A 76 -6.87 6.50 -5.99
N TRP A 77 -6.95 5.17 -6.16
CA TRP A 77 -6.13 4.45 -7.14
C TRP A 77 -6.26 4.99 -8.56
N SER A 78 -7.49 5.17 -9.07
CA SER A 78 -7.72 5.66 -10.43
C SER A 78 -7.21 7.09 -10.67
N PHE A 79 -7.15 7.90 -9.61
CA PHE A 79 -6.64 9.27 -9.66
C PHE A 79 -5.11 9.32 -9.56
N LEU A 80 -4.52 8.57 -8.63
CA LEU A 80 -3.08 8.63 -8.34
C LEU A 80 -2.22 7.75 -9.26
N SER A 81 -2.75 6.62 -9.74
CA SER A 81 -2.02 5.70 -10.63
C SER A 81 -1.36 6.41 -11.82
N PRO A 82 -2.06 7.22 -12.64
CA PRO A 82 -1.43 7.89 -13.78
C PRO A 82 -0.36 8.90 -13.33
N ILE A 83 -0.58 9.60 -12.22
CA ILE A 83 0.38 10.56 -11.66
C ILE A 83 1.66 9.84 -11.22
N PHE A 84 1.53 8.69 -10.55
CA PHE A 84 2.70 7.92 -10.14
C PHE A 84 3.48 7.37 -11.34
N GLU A 85 2.79 6.84 -12.35
CA GLU A 85 3.45 6.34 -13.55
C GLU A 85 4.23 7.45 -14.28
N GLU A 86 3.66 8.65 -14.39
CA GLU A 86 4.33 9.82 -14.96
C GLU A 86 5.56 10.24 -14.15
N LEU A 87 5.44 10.34 -12.82
CA LEU A 87 6.52 10.83 -11.95
C LEU A 87 7.65 9.82 -11.77
N LEU A 88 7.33 8.53 -11.72
CA LEU A 88 8.29 7.49 -11.37
C LEU A 88 8.92 6.83 -12.59
N GLY A 89 8.27 6.88 -13.76
CA GLY A 89 8.69 6.16 -14.96
C GLY A 89 8.64 4.63 -14.81
N LYS A 90 7.95 4.13 -13.78
CA LYS A 90 7.75 2.70 -13.48
C LYS A 90 6.36 2.49 -12.92
N LYS A 91 5.81 1.30 -13.18
CA LYS A 91 4.47 0.93 -12.75
C LYS A 91 4.41 0.80 -11.23
N VAL A 92 3.40 1.43 -10.62
CA VAL A 92 3.01 1.16 -9.23
C VAL A 92 2.02 0.00 -9.23
N GLU A 93 2.25 -0.98 -8.37
CA GLU A 93 1.34 -2.12 -8.23
C GLU A 93 0.16 -1.77 -7.32
N TYR A 94 -1.06 -2.10 -7.76
CA TYR A 94 -2.25 -2.00 -6.91
C TYR A 94 -2.31 -3.16 -5.92
N VAL A 95 -2.48 -2.86 -4.63
CA VAL A 95 -2.77 -3.85 -3.59
C VAL A 95 -3.99 -3.38 -2.78
N GLY A 96 -5.12 -4.04 -2.98
CA GLY A 96 -6.36 -3.71 -2.29
C GLY A 96 -7.47 -4.65 -2.70
N ARG A 97 -8.71 -4.29 -2.35
CA ARG A 97 -9.88 -5.12 -2.68
C ARG A 97 -10.14 -5.14 -4.18
N THR A 98 -10.56 -6.28 -4.71
CA THR A 98 -10.97 -6.38 -6.12
C THR A 98 -12.12 -5.43 -6.42
N SER A 99 -12.23 -4.95 -7.66
CA SER A 99 -13.33 -4.08 -8.09
C SER A 99 -14.70 -4.69 -7.79
N THR A 100 -15.57 -3.90 -7.17
CA THR A 100 -16.95 -4.29 -6.83
C THR A 100 -17.91 -3.13 -7.05
N ALA A 101 -19.20 -3.44 -7.22
CA ALA A 101 -20.25 -2.43 -7.28
C ALA A 101 -20.57 -1.84 -5.90
N SER A 102 -20.48 -2.66 -4.86
CA SER A 102 -20.64 -2.24 -3.46
C SER A 102 -19.31 -1.71 -2.89
N PRO A 103 -19.32 -0.71 -1.99
CA PRO A 103 -18.11 -0.23 -1.30
C PRO A 103 -17.42 -1.29 -0.44
N ALA A 104 -18.18 -2.27 0.07
CA ALA A 104 -17.66 -3.37 0.88
C ALA A 104 -18.53 -4.62 0.74
N THR A 105 -17.95 -5.77 1.08
CA THR A 105 -18.70 -7.01 1.29
C THR A 105 -19.60 -6.91 2.52
N GLY A 106 -20.81 -7.47 2.44
CA GLY A 106 -21.72 -7.60 3.59
C GLY A 106 -21.34 -8.72 4.57
N SER A 107 -20.35 -9.55 4.22
CA SER A 107 -19.87 -10.64 5.07
C SER A 107 -18.65 -10.18 5.88
N LEU A 108 -18.80 -10.12 7.21
CA LEU A 108 -17.69 -9.78 8.12
C LEU A 108 -16.50 -10.73 7.97
N THR A 109 -16.76 -12.03 7.77
CA THR A 109 -15.71 -13.03 7.59
C THR A 109 -14.89 -12.76 6.33
N LEU A 110 -15.57 -12.49 5.21
CA LEU A 110 -14.88 -12.15 3.96
C LEU A 110 -14.11 -10.84 4.09
N HIS A 111 -14.71 -9.84 4.72
CA HIS A 111 -14.08 -8.53 4.94
C HIS A 111 -12.75 -8.66 5.69
N LYS A 112 -12.73 -9.46 6.77
CA LYS A 112 -11.52 -9.74 7.56
C LYS A 112 -10.47 -10.50 6.76
N LYS A 113 -10.89 -11.49 5.96
CA LYS A 113 -9.99 -12.26 5.10
C LYS A 113 -9.30 -11.35 4.08
N GLU A 114 -10.06 -10.53 3.36
CA GLU A 114 -9.53 -9.55 2.41
C GLU A 114 -8.55 -8.57 3.08
N GLN A 115 -8.85 -8.14 4.31
CA GLN A 115 -7.97 -7.25 5.07
C GLN A 115 -6.60 -7.90 5.35
N VAL A 116 -6.59 -9.14 5.83
CA VAL A 116 -5.35 -9.87 6.08
C VAL A 116 -4.56 -10.07 4.79
N GLU A 117 -5.26 -10.41 3.70
CA GLU A 117 -4.66 -10.64 2.39
C GLU A 117 -4.01 -9.39 1.80
N LEU A 118 -4.70 -8.25 1.81
CA LEU A 118 -4.15 -7.01 1.26
C LEU A 118 -2.94 -6.51 2.08
N ILE A 119 -3.00 -6.62 3.41
CA ILE A 119 -1.89 -6.17 4.29
C ILE A 119 -0.66 -7.05 4.08
N ALA A 120 -0.82 -8.37 4.06
CA ALA A 120 0.28 -9.29 3.82
C ALA A 120 0.92 -9.08 2.44
N ASN A 121 0.10 -8.93 1.40
CA ASN A 121 0.56 -8.66 0.04
C ASN A 121 1.33 -7.31 -0.03
N ALA A 122 0.79 -6.25 0.57
CA ALA A 122 1.43 -4.94 0.58
C ALA A 122 2.83 -4.99 1.23
N LEU A 123 2.98 -5.77 2.31
CA LEU A 123 4.24 -5.97 3.01
C LEU A 123 5.20 -6.98 2.32
N GLY A 124 4.81 -7.55 1.18
CA GLY A 124 5.61 -8.53 0.43
C GLY A 124 5.69 -9.89 1.12
N GLN A 125 4.74 -10.21 1.99
CA GLN A 125 4.62 -11.53 2.61
C GLN A 125 3.88 -12.49 1.68
N SER A 126 4.38 -13.72 1.55
CA SER A 126 3.61 -14.79 0.91
C SER A 126 2.69 -15.40 1.96
N LEU A 127 1.38 -15.22 1.80
CA LEU A 127 0.42 -15.99 2.59
C LEU A 127 0.44 -17.43 2.07
N SER A 128 0.97 -18.36 2.85
CA SER A 128 0.74 -19.78 2.63
C SER A 128 -0.74 -20.03 2.93
N ILE A 129 -1.54 -20.17 1.87
CA ILE A 129 -2.94 -20.61 1.96
C ILE A 129 -2.92 -21.95 2.69
N THR A 130 -3.23 -21.93 3.99
CA THR A 130 -3.56 -23.13 4.73
C THR A 130 -5.07 -23.11 4.83
N ASP A 131 -5.71 -23.75 3.86
CA ASP A 131 -7.15 -24.00 3.90
C ASP A 131 -7.47 -24.76 5.21
N LYS A 132 -8.32 -24.16 6.03
CA LYS A 132 -9.09 -24.83 7.08
C LYS A 132 -10.49 -24.26 7.11
#